data_AF-A0A942RJS9-F1
#
_entry.id   AF-A0A942RJS9-F1
#
_cell.length_a   1.000
_cell.length_b   1.000
_cell.length_c   1.000
_cell.angle_alpha   90.00
_cell.angle_beta   90.00
_cell.angle_gamma   90.00
#
_symmetry.space_group_name_H-M   'P 1'
#
loop_
_entity.id
_entity.type
_entity.pdbx_description
1 polymer ?
#
loop_
_entity_poly.entity_id
_entity_poly.type
_entity_poly.pdbx_seq_one_letter_code
_entity_poly.pdbx_strand_id
1 'polypeptide(L)'
;MRSELEKEVAAAVFTGSNNQEVRLTISAGIAGFKPGMTELQLIQVADEALYQAKNLGRNRVIIYSGEGNSREERERRILNSRIFQV
;
A
#
# COMPACT_ATOMS: atom_id res chain seq x y z
N MET A 1 -9.09 -0.49 -12.22
CA MET A 1 -8.53 0.70 -12.91
C MET A 1 -7.02 0.63 -12.74
N ARG A 2 -6.24 0.42 -13.81
CA ARG A 2 -4.76 0.41 -13.73
C ARG A 2 -4.25 1.85 -13.77
N SER A 3 -3.32 2.19 -12.88
CA SER A 3 -2.67 3.50 -12.91
C SER A 3 -1.87 3.70 -14.19
N GLU A 4 -1.62 4.95 -14.59
CA GLU A 4 -0.84 5.24 -15.80
C GLU A 4 0.60 4.70 -15.69
N LEU A 5 1.17 4.79 -14.48
CA LEU A 5 2.49 4.23 -14.16
C LEU A 5 2.55 2.71 -14.38
N GLU A 6 1.53 1.95 -13.98
CA GLU A 6 1.50 0.50 -14.23
C GLU A 6 1.53 0.17 -15.73
N LYS A 7 0.83 0.96 -16.55
CA LYS A 7 0.74 0.72 -17.99
C LYS A 7 2.06 1.03 -18.67
N GLU A 8 2.68 2.16 -18.31
CA GLU A 8 3.97 2.57 -18.88
C GLU A 8 5.06 1.56 -18.56
N VAL A 9 5.15 1.10 -17.31
CA VAL A 9 6.13 0.08 -16.92
C VAL A 9 5.87 -1.25 -17.61
N ALA A 10 4.61 -1.66 -17.78
CA ALA A 10 4.28 -2.91 -18.48
C ALA A 10 4.52 -2.85 -20.00
N ALA A 11 4.48 -1.64 -20.58
CA ALA A 11 4.75 -1.43 -22.00
C ALA A 11 6.25 -1.33 -22.31
N ALA A 12 7.06 -0.88 -21.33
CA ALA A 12 8.50 -0.79 -21.47
C ALA A 12 9.14 -2.17 -21.67
N VAL A 13 10.10 -2.23 -22.58
CA VAL A 13 10.96 -3.40 -22.79
C VAL A 13 12.26 -3.14 -22.06
N PHE A 14 12.60 -4.03 -21.14
CA PHE A 14 13.84 -3.94 -20.37
C PHE A 14 14.84 -4.96 -20.92
N THR A 15 16.10 -4.58 -21.03
CA THR A 15 17.17 -5.47 -21.48
C THR A 15 17.91 -6.04 -20.27
N GLY A 16 17.92 -7.37 -20.12
CA GLY A 16 18.68 -8.07 -19.10
C GLY A 16 20.18 -8.15 -19.40
N SER A 17 20.95 -8.68 -18.46
CA SER A 17 22.42 -8.78 -18.55
C SER A 17 22.96 -9.52 -19.78
N ASN A 18 22.15 -10.41 -20.37
CA ASN A 18 22.56 -11.21 -21.54
C ASN A 18 21.83 -10.76 -22.81
N ASN A 19 21.45 -9.48 -22.89
CA ASN A 19 20.72 -8.91 -24.03
C ASN A 19 19.32 -9.52 -24.28
N GLN A 20 18.76 -10.24 -23.30
CA GLN A 20 17.40 -10.76 -23.38
C GLN A 20 16.36 -9.69 -23.04
N GLU A 21 15.23 -9.70 -23.74
CA GLU A 21 14.09 -8.86 -23.38
C GLU A 21 13.39 -9.40 -22.12
N VAL A 22 13.08 -8.50 -21.19
CA VAL A 22 12.41 -8.79 -19.93
C VAL A 22 11.18 -7.90 -19.81
N ARG A 23 10.04 -8.54 -19.56
CA ARG A 23 8.78 -7.85 -19.27
C ARG A 23 8.65 -7.70 -17.76
N LEU A 24 8.50 -6.46 -17.30
CA LEU A 24 8.36 -6.15 -15.88
C LEU A 24 6.96 -5.61 -15.60
N THR A 25 6.54 -5.76 -14.35
CA THR A 25 5.36 -5.10 -13.80
C THR A 25 5.73 -4.54 -12.43
N ILE A 26 4.97 -3.56 -11.96
CA ILE A 26 5.16 -2.99 -10.63
C ILE A 26 3.92 -3.23 -9.76
N SER A 27 4.14 -3.27 -8.47
CA SER A 27 3.09 -3.07 -7.47
C SER A 27 3.47 -1.86 -6.65
N ALA A 28 2.49 -1.03 -6.30
CA ALA A 28 2.73 0.22 -5.59
C ALA A 28 1.65 0.45 -4.54
N GLY A 29 2.04 1.07 -3.43
CA GLY A 29 1.14 1.53 -2.38
C GLY A 29 1.18 3.05 -2.32
N ILE A 30 0.01 3.68 -2.28
CA ILE A 30 -0.12 5.14 -2.23
C ILE A 30 -0.83 5.52 -0.93
N ALA A 31 -0.32 6.52 -0.24
CA ALA A 31 -0.98 7.10 0.93
C ALA A 31 -1.00 8.63 0.86
N GLY A 32 -2.07 9.22 1.38
CA GLY A 32 -2.18 10.67 1.54
C GLY A 32 -1.64 11.12 2.88
N PHE A 33 -0.82 12.18 2.89
CA PHE A 33 -0.40 12.83 4.12
C PHE A 33 -1.58 13.50 4.83
N LYS A 34 -1.64 13.39 6.16
CA LYS A 34 -2.70 13.96 6.99
C LYS A 34 -2.10 14.85 8.08
N PRO A 35 -2.79 15.93 8.51
CA PRO A 35 -2.37 16.70 9.67
C PRO A 35 -2.16 15.81 10.90
N GLY A 36 -1.03 16.01 11.61
CA GLY A 36 -0.66 15.20 12.77
C GLY A 36 0.05 13.88 12.44
N MET A 37 0.21 13.54 11.16
CA MET A 37 0.99 12.38 10.74
C MET A 37 2.48 12.72 10.66
N THR A 38 3.33 11.79 11.08
CA THR A 38 4.77 11.89 10.81
C THR A 38 5.12 11.32 9.44
N GLU A 39 6.28 11.69 8.90
CA GLU A 39 6.79 11.10 7.65
C GLU A 39 6.92 9.58 7.74
N LEU A 40 7.39 9.07 8.90
CA LEU A 40 7.52 7.64 9.13
C LEU A 40 6.15 6.93 9.07
N GLN A 41 5.12 7.53 9.68
CA GLN A 41 3.77 6.99 9.60
C GLN A 41 3.26 6.98 8.15
N LEU A 42 3.52 8.05 7.38
CA LEU A 42 3.13 8.11 5.97
C LEU A 42 3.77 6.98 5.16
N ILE A 43 5.07 6.74 5.35
CA ILE A 43 5.80 5.65 4.70
C ILE A 43 5.22 4.29 5.11
N GLN A 44 4.91 4.10 6.41
CA GLN A 44 4.34 2.84 6.92
C GLN A 44 3.00 2.51 6.26
N VAL A 45 2.08 3.47 6.16
CA VAL A 45 0.77 3.19 5.53
C VAL A 45 0.85 3.01 4.01
N ALA A 46 1.82 3.66 3.35
CA ALA A 46 2.12 3.43 1.94
C ALA A 46 2.70 2.02 1.73
N ASP A 47 3.61 1.57 2.60
CA ASP A 47 4.15 0.22 2.56
C ASP A 47 3.08 -0.84 2.86
N GLU A 48 2.15 -0.57 3.77
CA GLU A 48 1.00 -1.47 4.02
C GLU A 48 0.16 -1.65 2.75
N ALA A 49 -0.18 -0.56 2.07
CA ALA A 49 -0.90 -0.63 0.79
C ALA A 49 -0.09 -1.39 -0.28
N LEU A 50 1.23 -1.20 -0.34
CA LEU A 50 2.11 -1.95 -1.25
C LEU A 50 2.10 -3.45 -0.92
N TYR A 51 2.14 -3.80 0.36
CA TYR A 51 2.09 -5.18 0.82
C TYR A 51 0.76 -5.83 0.45
N GLN A 52 -0.36 -5.13 0.61
CA GLN A 52 -1.67 -5.58 0.13
C GLN A 52 -1.69 -5.79 -1.39
N ALA A 53 -1.11 -4.86 -2.17
CA ALA A 53 -0.99 -5.01 -3.62
C ALA A 53 -0.24 -6.29 -4.01
N LYS A 54 0.86 -6.60 -3.30
CA LYS A 54 1.65 -7.83 -3.51
C LYS A 54 0.83 -9.09 -3.18
N ASN A 55 0.08 -9.08 -2.08
CA ASN A 55 -0.73 -10.23 -1.65
C ASN A 55 -1.97 -10.48 -2.51
N LEU A 56 -2.56 -9.43 -3.07
CA LEU A 56 -3.71 -9.54 -3.98
C LEU A 56 -3.35 -9.96 -5.41
N GLY A 57 -2.11 -10.41 -5.64
CA GLY A 57 -1.65 -10.93 -6.93
C GLY A 57 -0.78 -9.97 -7.74
N ARG A 58 -0.21 -8.92 -7.11
CA ARG A 58 0.74 -7.98 -7.74
C ARG A 58 0.13 -7.22 -8.92
N ASN A 59 0.99 -6.54 -9.69
CA ASN A 59 0.67 -5.77 -10.90
C ASN A 59 -0.53 -4.82 -10.72
N ARG A 60 -0.50 -4.05 -9.63
CA ARG A 60 -1.56 -3.11 -9.24
C ARG A 60 -1.07 -2.07 -8.23
N VAL A 61 -1.76 -0.94 -8.22
CA VAL A 61 -1.70 0.07 -7.17
C VAL A 61 -2.83 -0.13 -6.19
N ILE A 62 -2.51 -0.03 -4.89
CA ILE A 62 -3.50 0.09 -3.82
C ILE A 62 -3.33 1.46 -3.17
N ILE A 63 -4.44 2.15 -2.95
CA ILE A 63 -4.48 3.40 -2.20
C ILE A 63 -4.88 3.04 -0.77
N TYR A 64 -4.10 3.50 0.20
CA TYR A 64 -4.43 3.39 1.60
C TYR A 64 -5.68 4.24 1.90
N SER A 65 -6.84 3.59 1.97
CA SER A 65 -8.03 4.14 2.60
C SER A 65 -7.93 3.82 4.09
N GLY A 66 -7.79 4.85 4.93
CA GLY A 66 -7.56 4.71 6.39
C GLY A 66 -8.71 4.10 7.20
N GLU A 67 -9.37 3.07 6.68
CA GLU A 67 -10.40 2.25 7.34
C GLU A 67 -9.80 1.05 8.09
N GLY A 68 -8.50 0.86 8.05
CA GLY A 68 -7.79 0.02 9.01
C GLY A 68 -7.39 0.88 10.19
N ASN A 69 -8.28 1.13 11.17
CA ASN A 69 -7.75 1.73 12.38
C ASN A 69 -6.72 0.78 12.98
N SER A 70 -5.56 1.37 13.28
CA SER A 70 -4.34 0.65 13.62
C SER A 70 -4.65 -0.42 14.65
N ARG A 71 -3.92 -1.54 14.62
CA ARG A 71 -4.13 -2.64 15.57
C ARG A 71 -4.23 -2.12 17.02
N GLU A 72 -3.41 -1.13 17.35
CA GLU A 72 -3.41 -0.40 18.62
C GLU A 72 -4.67 0.46 18.85
N GLU A 73 -5.16 1.21 17.86
CA GLU A 73 -6.42 1.97 17.99
C GLU A 73 -7.64 1.05 18.04
N ARG A 74 -7.62 -0.08 17.32
CA ARG A 74 -8.67 -1.10 17.36
C ARG A 74 -8.68 -1.78 18.72
N GLU A 75 -7.52 -2.12 19.26
CA GLU A 75 -7.36 -2.67 20.61
C GLU A 75 -7.77 -1.65 21.69
N ARG A 76 -7.32 -0.39 21.59
CA ARG A 76 -7.74 0.69 22.49
C ARG A 76 -9.25 0.95 22.43
N ARG A 77 -9.85 0.93 21.24
CA ARG A 77 -11.29 1.13 21.08
C ARG A 77 -12.10 -0.06 21.60
N ILE A 78 -11.62 -1.29 21.40
CA ILE A 78 -12.23 -2.49 22.01
C ILE A 78 -12.13 -2.42 23.53
N LEU A 79 -10.97 -2.06 24.08
CA LEU A 79 -10.76 -1.93 25.52
C LEU A 79 -11.66 -0.85 26.13
N ASN A 80 -11.70 0.36 25.53
CA ASN A 80 -12.56 1.44 26.00
C ASN A 80 -14.06 1.12 25.86
N SER A 81 -14.46 0.34 24.85
CA SER A 81 -15.87 -0.07 24.70
C SER A 81 -16.34 -1.07 25.76
N ARG A 82 -15.43 -1.88 26.33
CA ARG A 82 -15.74 -2.84 27.40
C ARG A 82 -15.82 -2.19 28.78
N ILE A 83 -15.20 -1.04 28.98
CA ILE A 83 -15.20 -0.31 30.25
C ILE A 83 -16.55 0.39 30.51
N PHE A 84 -17.36 0.65 29.48
CA PHE A 84 -18.67 1.34 29.60
C PHE A 84 -19.91 0.42 29.63
N GLN A 85 -19.74 -0.90 29.88
CA GLN A 85 -20.85 -1.86 29.96
C GLN A 85 -21.21 -2.33 31.39
N VAL A 86 -20.86 -1.57 32.44
CA VAL A 86 -21.34 -1.76 33.82
C VAL A 86 -21.85 -0.44 34.36
#